data_AF-A0A1A8JVR3-F1
#
_entry.id   AF-A0A1A8JVR3-F1
#
_cell.length_a   1.000
_cell.length_b   1.000
_cell.length_c   1.000
_cell.angle_alpha   90.00
_cell.angle_beta   90.00
_cell.angle_gamma   90.00
#
_symmetry.space_group_name_H-M   'P 1'
#
loop_
_entity.id
_entity.type
_entity.pdbx_description
1 polymer ?
#
loop_
_entity_poly.entity_id
_entity_poly.type
_entity_poly.pdbx_seq_one_letter_code
_entity_poly.pdbx_strand_id
1 'polypeptide(L)'
;MSLSVRQSKLGEDPNLASLVSQILSVADGNRDGRVSLPEARSTWALLQMDEVLLGLLLQDRGHTPRLLGYCGDLYMTERVPYGPLYGLSLPWPLVSWVPGGLQRAMDQWFTPSWPRKAKISMGLLELVEDIFHGTYGSFLICDLAAAHFGYTDHHELRLTNTRVMVPEDEFRRSMQVLKCETDADCVYGVDCHTSCDSTARRCRVEPLQPNLAKACGALKDYLLRGAPSELREELEQQLYSCMALGGNAGQMNMEHSLILNNLKALLWRQISHTKDS
;
A
#
# COMPACT_ATOMS: atom_id res chain seq x y z
N MET A 1 16.71 28.86 -1.34
CA MET A 1 15.32 28.97 -0.88
C MET A 1 15.09 27.88 0.15
N SER A 2 14.52 28.24 1.30
CA SER A 2 14.76 27.58 2.59
C SER A 2 14.11 26.20 2.73
N LEU A 3 14.88 25.24 3.26
CA LEU A 3 14.44 23.92 3.75
C LEU A 3 13.35 23.98 4.84
N SER A 4 13.05 25.17 5.37
CA SER A 4 12.11 25.39 6.47
C SER A 4 10.63 25.20 6.12
N VAL A 5 10.26 25.18 4.83
CA VAL A 5 8.85 24.97 4.43
C VAL A 5 8.46 23.48 4.39
N ARG A 6 9.44 22.55 4.41
CA ARG A 6 9.17 21.10 4.25
C ARG A 6 9.49 20.24 5.48
N GLN A 7 10.13 20.80 6.51
CA GLN A 7 10.23 20.16 7.85
C GLN A 7 8.85 19.88 8.48
N SER A 8 7.79 20.57 8.05
CA SER A 8 6.43 20.27 8.51
C SER A 8 5.77 19.06 7.82
N LYS A 9 6.38 18.50 6.76
CA LYS A 9 5.91 17.26 6.12
C LYS A 9 6.71 16.02 6.54
N LEU A 10 7.92 16.21 7.09
CA LEU A 10 8.84 15.14 7.45
C LEU A 10 9.50 15.58 8.78
N GLY A 11 9.01 15.04 9.89
CA GLY A 11 9.48 15.37 11.24
C GLY A 11 10.97 15.11 11.44
N GLU A 12 11.56 15.70 12.48
CA GLU A 12 12.96 15.50 12.86
C GLU A 12 13.21 14.05 13.30
N ASP A 13 13.67 13.19 12.38
CA ASP A 13 13.93 11.76 12.60
C ASP A 13 15.35 11.37 12.14
N PRO A 14 16.08 10.50 12.88
CA PRO A 14 17.40 9.96 12.50
C PRO A 14 17.49 9.33 11.09
N ASN A 15 16.38 8.95 10.46
CA ASN A 15 16.36 8.41 9.09
C ASN A 15 16.27 9.48 7.99
N LEU A 16 16.08 10.76 8.33
CA LEU A 16 16.14 11.84 7.33
C LEU A 16 17.49 11.86 6.60
N ALA A 17 18.58 11.51 7.30
CA ALA A 17 19.91 11.39 6.69
C ALA A 17 19.96 10.26 5.64
N SER A 18 19.27 9.14 5.88
CA SER A 18 19.17 8.03 4.91
C SER A 18 18.38 8.46 3.68
N LEU A 19 17.22 9.11 3.88
CA LEU A 19 16.42 9.64 2.78
C LEU A 19 17.18 10.68 1.95
N VAL A 20 17.87 11.60 2.62
CA VAL A 20 18.70 12.61 1.92
C VAL A 20 19.81 11.93 1.14
N SER A 21 20.47 10.93 1.71
CA SER A 21 21.49 10.14 1.00
C SER A 21 20.90 9.44 -0.23
N GLN A 22 19.73 8.82 -0.10
CA GLN A 22 19.01 8.18 -1.19
C GLN A 22 18.64 9.19 -2.29
N ILE A 23 18.06 10.33 -1.93
CA ILE A 23 17.73 11.42 -2.86
C ILE A 23 19.00 11.93 -3.56
N LEU A 24 20.10 12.11 -2.84
CA LEU A 24 21.38 12.56 -3.42
C LEU A 24 21.94 11.53 -4.39
N SER A 25 21.85 10.24 -4.06
CA SER A 25 22.26 9.15 -4.96
C SER A 25 21.41 9.04 -6.22
N VAL A 26 20.12 9.40 -6.14
CA VAL A 26 19.22 9.51 -7.29
C VAL A 26 19.51 10.80 -8.07
N ALA A 27 19.88 11.88 -7.38
CA ALA A 27 20.20 13.16 -7.99
C ALA A 27 21.47 13.11 -8.85
N ASP A 28 22.49 12.37 -8.37
CA ASP A 28 23.75 12.12 -9.07
C ASP A 28 23.55 11.11 -10.23
N GLY A 29 22.92 11.58 -11.30
CA GLY A 29 22.55 10.76 -12.45
C GLY A 29 23.74 10.27 -13.27
N ASN A 30 24.83 11.05 -13.32
CA ASN A 30 26.07 10.69 -14.00
C ASN A 30 27.06 9.89 -13.12
N ARG A 31 26.77 9.75 -11.82
CA ARG A 31 27.55 9.03 -10.81
C ARG A 31 28.96 9.60 -10.62
N ASP A 32 29.11 10.92 -10.72
CA ASP A 32 30.39 11.61 -10.52
C ASP A 32 30.64 12.02 -9.05
N GLY A 33 29.70 11.69 -8.15
CA GLY A 33 29.74 11.99 -6.73
C GLY A 33 29.32 13.42 -6.39
N ARG A 34 28.79 14.17 -7.35
CA ARG A 34 28.31 15.56 -7.18
C ARG A 34 26.94 15.71 -7.82
N VAL A 35 26.21 16.73 -7.37
CA VAL A 35 24.92 17.09 -7.97
C VAL A 35 25.10 18.43 -8.67
N SER A 36 25.07 18.40 -10.00
CA SER A 36 25.13 19.59 -10.83
C SER A 36 23.82 20.40 -10.77
N LEU A 37 23.84 21.66 -11.23
CA LEU A 37 22.63 22.49 -11.27
C LEU A 37 21.51 21.88 -12.15
N PRO A 38 21.80 21.32 -13.35
CA PRO A 38 20.79 20.63 -14.16
C PRO A 38 20.20 19.41 -13.45
N GLU A 39 21.04 18.59 -12.80
CA GLU A 39 20.58 17.43 -12.02
C GLU A 39 19.68 17.89 -10.87
N ALA A 40 20.12 18.83 -10.04
CA ALA A 40 19.32 19.37 -8.95
C ALA A 40 17.96 19.91 -9.43
N ARG A 41 17.92 20.59 -10.58
CA ARG A 41 16.67 21.10 -11.15
C ARG A 41 15.76 19.97 -11.62
N SER A 42 16.32 18.95 -12.28
CA SER A 42 15.60 17.77 -12.75
C SER A 42 15.03 16.99 -11.55
N THR A 43 15.85 16.70 -10.55
CA THR A 43 15.43 15.99 -9.32
C THR A 43 14.39 16.80 -8.55
N TRP A 44 14.53 18.13 -8.50
CA TRP A 44 13.54 18.97 -7.82
C TRP A 44 12.15 18.91 -8.46
N ALA A 45 12.09 18.85 -9.79
CA ALA A 45 10.83 18.65 -10.51
C ALA A 45 10.21 17.29 -10.18
N LEU A 46 11.03 16.23 -10.19
CA LEU A 46 10.62 14.88 -9.82
C LEU A 46 10.06 14.81 -8.39
N LEU A 47 10.73 15.44 -7.43
CA LEU A 47 10.32 15.45 -6.01
C LEU A 47 9.07 16.31 -5.72
N GLN A 48 8.53 17.03 -6.71
CA GLN A 48 7.19 17.63 -6.55
C GLN A 48 6.07 16.61 -6.74
N MET A 49 6.37 15.42 -7.26
CA MET A 49 5.39 14.37 -7.47
C MET A 49 5.30 13.50 -6.20
N ASP A 50 4.16 13.59 -5.50
CA ASP A 50 3.96 12.84 -4.25
C ASP A 50 4.13 11.32 -4.47
N GLU A 51 3.71 10.81 -5.63
CA GLU A 51 3.85 9.40 -6.00
C GLU A 51 5.31 8.92 -6.07
N VAL A 52 6.21 9.79 -6.54
CA VAL A 52 7.64 9.46 -6.67
C VAL A 52 8.32 9.57 -5.32
N LEU A 53 8.00 10.60 -4.54
CA LEU A 53 8.52 10.75 -3.19
C LEU A 53 8.15 9.53 -2.33
N LEU A 54 6.87 9.13 -2.33
CA LEU A 54 6.39 7.93 -1.63
C LEU A 54 7.05 6.65 -2.18
N GLY A 55 7.21 6.57 -3.50
CA GLY A 55 7.92 5.49 -4.16
C GLY A 55 9.34 5.30 -3.64
N LEU A 56 10.11 6.40 -3.53
CA LEU A 56 11.48 6.40 -3.02
C LEU A 56 11.55 5.98 -1.54
N LEU A 57 10.63 6.49 -0.70
CA LEU A 57 10.57 6.15 0.73
C LEU A 57 10.37 4.65 0.97
N LEU A 58 9.54 4.00 0.15
CA LEU A 58 9.25 2.56 0.27
C LEU A 58 10.21 1.68 -0.50
N GLN A 59 11.07 2.26 -1.35
CA GLN A 59 11.99 1.53 -2.20
C GLN A 59 13.03 0.76 -1.37
N ASP A 60 13.47 1.31 -0.25
CA ASP A 60 14.43 0.67 0.65
C ASP A 60 13.85 -0.58 1.34
N ARG A 61 12.52 -0.64 1.49
CA ARG A 61 11.80 -1.80 2.03
C ARG A 61 11.42 -2.82 0.96
N GLY A 62 11.66 -2.51 -0.32
CA GLY A 62 11.39 -3.42 -1.45
C GLY A 62 9.94 -3.49 -1.89
N HIS A 63 9.03 -2.71 -1.31
CA HIS A 63 7.60 -2.75 -1.64
C HIS A 63 7.24 -1.99 -2.91
N THR A 64 8.11 -1.12 -3.41
CA THR A 64 7.85 -0.33 -4.62
C THR A 64 8.83 -0.69 -5.74
N PRO A 65 8.43 -0.49 -7.00
CA PRO A 65 9.33 -0.58 -8.14
C PRO A 65 10.49 0.40 -8.02
N ARG A 66 11.73 -0.07 -8.21
CA ARG A 66 12.92 0.80 -8.22
C ARG A 66 12.88 1.84 -9.33
N LEU A 67 13.20 3.09 -9.00
CA LEU A 67 13.43 4.15 -9.98
C LEU A 67 14.69 3.86 -10.81
N LEU A 68 14.55 3.71 -12.12
CA LEU A 68 15.66 3.44 -13.05
C LEU A 68 16.28 4.73 -13.61
N GLY A 69 15.48 5.77 -13.78
CA GLY A 69 15.93 7.05 -14.32
C GLY A 69 14.80 8.06 -14.45
N TYR A 70 15.16 9.32 -14.69
CA TYR A 70 14.22 10.43 -14.81
C TYR A 70 14.81 11.57 -15.65
N CYS A 71 13.94 12.44 -16.14
CA CYS A 71 14.26 13.67 -16.85
C CYS A 71 13.16 14.70 -16.56
N GLY A 72 13.43 15.64 -15.66
CA GLY A 72 12.41 16.55 -15.14
C GLY A 72 11.34 15.80 -14.33
N ASP A 73 10.09 15.96 -14.76
CA ASP A 73 8.89 15.29 -14.22
C ASP A 73 8.59 13.94 -14.90
N LEU A 74 9.41 13.52 -15.86
CA LEU A 74 9.31 12.20 -16.48
C LEU A 74 10.21 11.21 -15.75
N TYR A 75 9.68 10.03 -15.42
CA TYR A 75 10.43 9.01 -14.71
C TYR A 75 10.12 7.60 -15.22
N MET A 76 11.04 6.67 -14.96
CA MET A 76 10.91 5.27 -15.34
C MET A 76 11.26 4.38 -14.16
N THR A 77 10.45 3.37 -13.90
CA THR A 77 10.68 2.38 -12.85
C THR A 77 10.97 1.01 -13.43
N GLU A 78 11.45 0.10 -12.57
CA GLU A 78 11.57 -1.30 -12.92
C GLU A 78 10.22 -1.88 -13.34
N ARG A 79 10.28 -2.83 -14.28
CA ARG A 79 9.08 -3.52 -14.75
C ARG A 79 8.67 -4.56 -13.72
N VAL A 80 7.42 -4.48 -13.27
CA VAL A 80 6.79 -5.54 -12.49
C VAL A 80 6.18 -6.57 -13.46
N PRO A 81 6.66 -7.83 -13.47
CA PRO A 81 6.31 -8.79 -14.52
C PRO A 81 4.87 -9.29 -14.43
N TYR A 82 4.31 -9.43 -13.22
CA TYR A 82 2.96 -9.94 -13.00
C TYR A 82 2.10 -8.91 -12.28
N GLY A 83 0.90 -8.69 -12.78
CA GLY A 83 -0.11 -7.81 -12.20
C GLY A 83 -1.38 -7.83 -13.05
N PRO A 84 -2.57 -7.61 -12.46
CA PRO A 84 -2.86 -7.29 -11.06
C PRO A 84 -2.65 -8.46 -10.08
N LEU A 85 -2.73 -8.21 -8.76
CA LEU A 85 -2.51 -9.23 -7.71
C LEU A 85 -3.44 -10.46 -7.86
N TYR A 86 -4.70 -10.21 -8.20
CA TYR A 86 -5.68 -11.21 -8.61
C TYR A 86 -6.74 -10.53 -9.48
N GLY A 87 -7.53 -11.34 -10.20
CA GLY A 87 -8.48 -10.84 -11.18
C GLY A 87 -7.84 -10.62 -12.55
N LEU A 88 -8.67 -10.60 -13.58
CA LEU A 88 -8.25 -10.24 -14.94
C LEU A 88 -8.47 -8.74 -15.18
N SER A 89 -7.42 -8.02 -15.59
CA SER A 89 -7.54 -6.67 -16.14
C SER A 89 -7.95 -6.75 -17.62
N LEU A 90 -9.25 -6.86 -17.87
CA LEU A 90 -9.79 -6.88 -19.23
C LEU A 90 -9.91 -5.44 -19.78
N PRO A 91 -9.45 -5.16 -21.01
CA PRO A 91 -9.70 -3.89 -21.68
C PRO A 91 -11.20 -3.58 -21.78
N TRP A 92 -11.55 -2.31 -21.74
CA TRP A 92 -12.92 -1.87 -21.48
C TRP A 92 -14.02 -2.20 -22.50
N PRO A 93 -13.83 -2.75 -23.72
CA PRO A 93 -14.97 -3.34 -24.43
C PRO A 93 -15.22 -4.81 -24.03
N LEU A 94 -14.23 -5.53 -23.52
CA LEU A 94 -14.34 -6.97 -23.20
C LEU A 94 -14.99 -7.24 -21.85
N VAL A 95 -14.89 -6.29 -20.90
CA VAL A 95 -15.53 -6.41 -19.57
C VAL A 95 -17.04 -6.61 -19.70
N SER A 96 -17.70 -5.93 -20.66
CA SER A 96 -19.15 -6.03 -20.87
C SER A 96 -19.61 -7.37 -21.45
N TRP A 97 -18.70 -8.19 -21.97
CA TRP A 97 -19.03 -9.48 -22.61
C TRP A 97 -18.72 -10.69 -21.73
N VAL A 98 -18.08 -10.49 -20.57
CA VAL A 98 -17.74 -11.59 -19.65
C VAL A 98 -18.75 -11.61 -18.50
N PRO A 99 -19.57 -12.69 -18.36
CA PRO A 99 -20.44 -12.85 -17.20
C PRO A 99 -19.61 -12.88 -15.91
N GLY A 100 -20.03 -12.19 -14.85
CA GLY A 100 -19.27 -12.10 -13.59
C GLY A 100 -18.97 -13.45 -12.91
N GLY A 101 -19.68 -14.52 -13.27
CA GLY A 101 -19.37 -15.89 -12.86
C GLY A 101 -18.18 -16.52 -13.60
N LEU A 102 -17.95 -16.14 -14.87
CA LEU A 102 -16.83 -16.62 -15.68
C LEU A 102 -15.52 -15.93 -15.30
N GLN A 103 -15.56 -14.66 -14.89
CA GLN A 103 -14.40 -13.92 -14.38
C GLN A 103 -13.78 -14.64 -13.16
N ARG A 104 -14.61 -15.07 -12.19
CA ARG A 104 -14.17 -15.84 -11.01
C ARG A 104 -13.64 -17.25 -11.34
N ALA A 105 -14.03 -17.82 -12.47
CA ALA A 105 -13.56 -19.12 -12.93
C ALA A 105 -12.24 -18.98 -13.72
N MET A 106 -12.08 -17.94 -14.52
CA MET A 106 -10.83 -17.66 -15.25
C MET A 106 -9.69 -17.29 -14.30
N ASP A 107 -9.98 -16.60 -13.19
CA ASP A 107 -9.02 -16.36 -12.11
C ASP A 107 -8.42 -17.67 -11.56
N GLN A 108 -9.10 -18.81 -11.68
CA GLN A 108 -8.62 -20.10 -11.16
C GLN A 108 -7.42 -20.65 -11.95
N TRP A 109 -7.35 -20.37 -13.25
CA TRP A 109 -6.31 -20.93 -14.12
C TRP A 109 -4.99 -20.16 -14.07
N PHE A 110 -5.06 -18.88 -13.71
CA PHE A 110 -3.92 -17.95 -13.73
C PHE A 110 -3.43 -17.56 -12.34
N THR A 111 -4.01 -18.09 -11.26
CA THR A 111 -3.49 -17.83 -9.91
C THR A 111 -2.33 -18.77 -9.55
N PRO A 112 -1.29 -18.26 -8.86
CA PRO A 112 -0.15 -19.09 -8.46
C PRO A 112 -0.57 -20.14 -7.41
N SER A 113 0.28 -21.14 -7.18
CA SER A 113 0.04 -22.14 -6.12
C SER A 113 -0.19 -21.47 -4.76
N TRP A 114 -0.93 -22.11 -3.87
CA TRP A 114 -1.29 -21.50 -2.58
C TRP A 114 -0.08 -20.98 -1.76
N PRO A 115 1.07 -21.70 -1.66
CA PRO A 115 2.24 -21.17 -0.96
C PRO A 115 2.77 -19.85 -1.54
N ARG A 116 2.68 -19.69 -2.86
CA ARG A 116 3.05 -18.45 -3.56
C ARG A 116 2.03 -17.34 -3.26
N LYS A 117 0.73 -17.65 -3.19
CA LYS A 117 -0.30 -16.70 -2.72
C LYS A 117 0.01 -16.22 -1.30
N ALA A 118 0.38 -17.14 -0.41
CA ALA A 118 0.76 -16.82 0.96
C ALA A 118 1.99 -15.91 1.01
N LYS A 119 3.02 -16.16 0.19
CA LYS A 119 4.20 -15.29 0.08
C LYS A 119 3.86 -13.87 -0.39
N ILE A 120 3.02 -13.73 -1.42
CA ILE A 120 2.59 -12.41 -1.89
C ILE A 120 1.74 -11.69 -0.84
N SER A 121 0.85 -12.43 -0.16
CA SER A 121 0.00 -11.88 0.90
C SER A 121 0.82 -11.42 2.11
N MET A 122 1.91 -12.14 2.44
CA MET A 122 2.88 -11.71 3.44
C MET A 122 3.45 -10.34 3.10
N GLY A 123 3.85 -10.12 1.84
CA GLY A 123 4.37 -8.83 1.38
C GLY A 123 3.36 -7.69 1.55
N LEU A 124 2.05 -7.95 1.40
CA LEU A 124 1.03 -6.93 1.63
C LEU A 124 0.90 -6.59 3.12
N LEU A 125 0.96 -7.61 3.98
CA LEU A 125 0.94 -7.42 5.44
C LEU A 125 2.21 -6.70 5.93
N GLU A 126 3.37 -6.96 5.32
CA GLU A 126 4.62 -6.24 5.56
C GLU A 126 4.54 -4.78 5.10
N LEU A 127 4.00 -4.52 3.91
CA LEU A 127 3.76 -3.15 3.45
C LEU A 127 2.87 -2.39 4.43
N VAL A 128 1.76 -2.99 4.88
CA VAL A 128 0.85 -2.38 5.86
C VAL A 128 1.53 -2.07 7.18
N GLU A 129 2.42 -2.96 7.65
CA GLU A 129 3.22 -2.72 8.85
C GLU A 129 4.18 -1.56 8.66
N ASP A 130 4.91 -1.55 7.53
CA ASP A 130 5.92 -0.54 7.23
C ASP A 130 5.34 0.87 7.04
N ILE A 131 4.12 0.99 6.52
CA ILE A 131 3.43 2.30 6.39
C ILE A 131 2.73 2.76 7.66
N PHE A 132 2.39 1.84 8.57
CA PHE A 132 1.79 2.17 9.86
C PHE A 132 2.86 2.59 10.88
N HIS A 133 4.02 1.93 10.86
CA HIS A 133 5.19 2.23 11.69
C HIS A 133 6.29 2.99 10.93
N GLY A 134 5.92 3.71 9.87
CA GLY A 134 6.86 4.36 8.98
C GLY A 134 7.67 5.46 9.67
N THR A 135 8.99 5.45 9.44
CA THR A 135 9.96 6.46 9.90
C THR A 135 9.71 7.86 9.34
N TYR A 136 8.79 7.98 8.38
CA TYR A 136 8.46 9.22 7.68
C TYR A 136 7.00 9.67 7.89
N GLY A 137 6.31 9.06 8.86
CA GLY A 137 4.91 9.33 9.17
C GLY A 137 3.98 8.16 8.83
N SER A 138 2.73 8.29 9.23
CA SER A 138 1.67 7.30 8.99
C SER A 138 0.91 7.61 7.69
N PHE A 139 0.68 6.57 6.89
CA PHE A 139 -0.03 6.68 5.62
C PHE A 139 -1.29 5.80 5.63
N LEU A 140 -2.33 6.24 4.93
CA LEU A 140 -3.53 5.47 4.65
C LEU A 140 -3.49 4.99 3.20
N ILE A 141 -3.90 3.75 2.94
CA ILE A 141 -4.13 3.27 1.58
C ILE A 141 -5.61 3.50 1.26
N CYS A 142 -5.96 4.49 0.44
CA CYS A 142 -7.36 4.87 0.17
C CYS A 142 -7.96 4.30 -1.12
N ASP A 143 -7.28 3.30 -1.69
CA ASP A 143 -7.80 2.41 -2.72
C ASP A 143 -6.99 1.10 -2.68
N LEU A 144 -7.49 0.10 -1.97
CA LEU A 144 -6.86 -1.20 -1.85
C LEU A 144 -7.33 -2.20 -2.92
N ALA A 145 -7.44 -1.76 -4.18
CA ALA A 145 -7.73 -2.66 -5.28
C ALA A 145 -6.50 -3.50 -5.69
N ALA A 146 -6.73 -4.76 -6.05
CA ALA A 146 -5.71 -5.67 -6.62
C ALA A 146 -4.99 -5.10 -7.85
N ALA A 147 -5.61 -4.14 -8.55
CA ALA A 147 -5.06 -3.44 -9.71
C ALA A 147 -3.80 -2.62 -9.41
N HIS A 148 -3.62 -2.18 -8.17
CA HIS A 148 -2.48 -1.34 -7.75
C HIS A 148 -1.28 -2.15 -7.31
N PHE A 149 -1.40 -3.47 -7.34
CA PHE A 149 -0.38 -4.41 -6.86
C PHE A 149 0.02 -5.36 -7.98
N GLY A 150 1.31 -5.68 -8.00
CA GLY A 150 1.88 -6.74 -8.80
C GLY A 150 2.88 -7.55 -7.99
N TYR A 151 3.60 -8.45 -8.64
CA TYR A 151 4.66 -9.22 -8.01
C TYR A 151 5.79 -9.61 -8.97
N THR A 152 6.95 -9.91 -8.41
CA THR A 152 8.16 -10.34 -9.14
C THR A 152 8.13 -11.84 -9.47
N ASP A 153 9.09 -12.35 -10.26
CA ASP A 153 9.26 -13.81 -10.48
C ASP A 153 9.47 -14.59 -9.18
N HIS A 154 10.03 -13.92 -8.16
CA HIS A 154 10.20 -14.47 -6.81
C HIS A 154 8.96 -14.30 -5.92
N HIS A 155 7.83 -13.85 -6.47
CA HIS A 155 6.57 -13.65 -5.76
C HIS A 155 6.65 -12.64 -4.62
N GLU A 156 7.50 -11.62 -4.78
CA GLU A 156 7.57 -10.46 -3.89
C GLU A 156 6.54 -9.43 -4.36
N LEU A 157 5.71 -8.93 -3.44
CA LEU A 157 4.71 -7.90 -3.75
C LEU A 157 5.37 -6.59 -4.17
N ARG A 158 4.80 -5.92 -5.17
CA ARG A 158 5.15 -4.54 -5.56
C ARG A 158 3.89 -3.69 -5.66
N LEU A 159 3.87 -2.55 -4.98
CA LEU A 159 2.89 -1.49 -5.15
C LEU A 159 3.23 -0.71 -6.41
N THR A 160 2.48 -0.93 -7.49
CA THR A 160 2.74 -0.35 -8.81
C THR A 160 2.16 1.06 -8.95
N ASN A 161 1.11 1.38 -8.18
CA ASN A 161 0.50 2.70 -8.15
C ASN A 161 0.58 3.28 -6.73
N THR A 162 1.53 4.16 -6.47
CA THR A 162 1.73 4.78 -5.16
C THR A 162 0.74 5.90 -4.86
N ARG A 163 -0.05 6.37 -5.85
CA ARG A 163 -1.06 7.43 -5.66
C ARG A 163 -2.22 7.02 -4.74
N VAL A 164 -2.38 5.73 -4.49
CA VAL A 164 -3.39 5.21 -3.55
C VAL A 164 -3.00 5.45 -2.09
N MET A 165 -1.74 5.80 -1.82
CA MET A 165 -1.27 6.11 -0.48
C MET A 165 -1.41 7.60 -0.20
N VAL A 166 -1.96 7.92 0.96
CA VAL A 166 -2.30 9.27 1.38
C VAL A 166 -1.67 9.51 2.75
N PRO A 167 -0.89 10.58 2.93
CA PRO A 167 -0.40 10.97 4.26
C PRO A 167 -1.58 11.24 5.20
N GLU A 168 -1.54 10.74 6.43
CA GLU A 168 -2.66 10.93 7.38
C GLU A 168 -2.99 12.41 7.62
N ASP A 169 -2.01 13.30 7.64
CA ASP A 169 -2.23 14.73 7.83
C ASP A 169 -2.98 15.38 6.66
N GLU A 170 -2.73 14.92 5.44
CA GLU A 170 -3.45 15.38 4.24
C GLU A 170 -4.88 14.89 4.26
N PHE A 171 -5.08 13.62 4.63
CA PHE A 171 -6.41 13.04 4.84
C PHE A 171 -7.19 13.82 5.91
N ARG A 172 -6.60 14.04 7.09
CA ARG A 172 -7.22 14.81 8.19
C ARG A 172 -7.63 16.21 7.73
N ARG A 173 -6.74 16.95 7.05
CA ARG A 173 -7.05 18.30 6.53
C ARG A 173 -8.20 18.28 5.54
N SER A 174 -8.24 17.28 4.65
CA SER A 174 -9.29 17.12 3.65
C SER A 174 -10.64 16.80 4.30
N MET A 175 -10.65 15.94 5.32
CA MET A 175 -11.87 15.60 6.06
C MET A 175 -12.42 16.76 6.89
N GLN A 176 -11.55 17.55 7.55
CA GLN A 176 -11.97 18.69 8.39
C GLN A 176 -12.80 19.73 7.63
N VAL A 177 -12.46 19.97 6.36
CA VAL A 177 -13.15 20.98 5.55
C VAL A 177 -14.41 20.43 4.88
N LEU A 178 -14.55 19.11 4.77
CA LEU A 178 -15.65 18.43 4.09
C LEU A 178 -16.94 18.51 4.94
N LYS A 179 -18.01 19.01 4.33
CA LYS A 179 -19.35 19.03 4.92
C LYS A 179 -20.09 17.75 4.55
N CYS A 180 -20.92 17.28 5.46
CA CYS A 180 -21.69 16.06 5.28
C CYS A 180 -23.10 16.19 5.86
N GLU A 181 -24.02 15.39 5.33
CA GLU A 181 -25.33 15.12 5.90
C GLU A 181 -25.41 13.69 6.42
N THR A 182 -24.72 12.77 5.75
CA THR A 182 -24.65 11.35 6.09
C THR A 182 -23.21 10.84 6.08
N ASP A 183 -22.96 9.69 6.70
CA ASP A 183 -21.64 9.03 6.68
C ASP A 183 -21.17 8.69 5.26
N ALA A 184 -22.11 8.51 4.31
CA ALA A 184 -21.80 8.23 2.91
C ALA A 184 -21.16 9.43 2.18
N ASP A 185 -21.29 10.65 2.71
CA ASP A 185 -20.65 11.85 2.15
C ASP A 185 -19.17 11.94 2.57
N CYS A 186 -18.77 11.19 3.59
CA CYS A 186 -17.45 11.26 4.21
C CYS A 186 -16.49 10.20 3.64
N VAL A 187 -16.15 10.35 2.36
CA VAL A 187 -15.27 9.44 1.64
C VAL A 187 -14.09 10.20 1.04
N TYR A 188 -12.89 9.67 1.25
CA TYR A 188 -11.67 10.09 0.55
C TYR A 188 -11.22 8.99 -0.40
N GLY A 189 -10.93 9.34 -1.65
CA GLY A 189 -10.52 8.36 -2.66
C GLY A 189 -11.65 7.35 -2.94
N VAL A 190 -11.35 6.06 -2.80
CA VAL A 190 -12.29 4.98 -3.09
C VAL A 190 -12.83 4.32 -1.82
N ASP A 191 -11.98 4.08 -0.81
CA ASP A 191 -12.32 3.23 0.34
C ASP A 191 -11.93 3.79 1.72
N CYS A 192 -11.49 5.06 1.80
CA CYS A 192 -11.23 5.71 3.09
C CYS A 192 -12.49 6.44 3.57
N HIS A 193 -13.20 5.82 4.51
CA HIS A 193 -14.44 6.36 5.08
C HIS A 193 -14.22 6.95 6.48
N THR A 194 -14.92 8.04 6.78
CA THR A 194 -15.10 8.56 8.15
C THR A 194 -16.59 8.67 8.49
N SER A 195 -16.93 9.04 9.72
CA SER A 195 -18.32 9.32 10.10
C SER A 195 -18.62 10.81 10.01
N CYS A 196 -19.88 11.13 9.75
CA CYS A 196 -20.39 12.49 9.76
C CYS A 196 -20.73 12.91 11.19
N ASP A 197 -20.15 14.03 11.65
CA ASP A 197 -20.62 14.69 12.86
C ASP A 197 -21.89 15.49 12.53
N SER A 198 -23.04 14.96 12.94
CA SER A 198 -24.36 15.57 12.71
C SER A 198 -24.52 16.94 13.40
N THR A 199 -23.75 17.20 14.46
CA THR A 199 -23.78 18.49 15.18
C THR A 199 -22.97 19.53 14.42
N ALA A 200 -21.76 19.18 14.00
CA ALA A 200 -20.89 20.08 13.25
C ALA A 200 -21.23 20.16 11.74
N ARG A 201 -22.03 19.22 11.24
CA ARG A 201 -22.28 18.95 9.80
C ARG A 201 -20.99 18.85 9.00
N ARG A 202 -20.02 18.13 9.56
CA ARG A 202 -18.66 17.95 9.01
C ARG A 202 -18.17 16.53 9.27
N CYS A 203 -17.30 16.05 8.38
CA CYS A 203 -16.71 14.73 8.53
C CYS A 203 -15.71 14.70 9.68
N ARG A 204 -15.70 13.60 10.43
CA ARG A 204 -14.65 13.30 11.40
C ARG A 204 -13.32 13.04 10.69
N VAL A 205 -12.24 13.15 11.44
CA VAL A 205 -10.87 13.07 10.91
C VAL A 205 -10.25 11.70 11.12
N GLU A 206 -10.85 10.88 11.97
CA GLU A 206 -10.45 9.51 12.24
C GLU A 206 -11.06 8.56 11.20
N PRO A 207 -10.24 7.77 10.50
CA PRO A 207 -10.74 6.75 9.58
C PRO A 207 -11.50 5.66 10.34
N LEU A 208 -12.60 5.15 9.76
CA LEU A 208 -13.38 4.08 10.38
C LEU A 208 -12.60 2.76 10.42
N GLN A 209 -11.80 2.48 9.40
CA GLN A 209 -11.05 1.23 9.24
C GLN A 209 -9.55 1.49 9.07
N PRO A 210 -8.69 0.77 9.79
CA PRO A 210 -7.25 0.81 9.58
C PRO A 210 -6.85 0.10 8.28
N ASN A 211 -5.65 0.40 7.77
CA ASN A 211 -5.09 -0.27 6.59
C ASN A 211 -5.08 -1.80 6.72
N LEU A 212 -4.82 -2.32 7.92
CA LEU A 212 -4.80 -3.76 8.20
C LEU A 212 -6.17 -4.42 7.98
N ALA A 213 -7.25 -3.79 8.43
CA ALA A 213 -8.61 -4.29 8.20
C ALA A 213 -8.93 -4.38 6.71
N LYS A 214 -8.55 -3.34 5.95
CA LYS A 214 -8.73 -3.29 4.49
C LYS A 214 -7.89 -4.37 3.80
N ALA A 215 -6.63 -4.55 4.22
CA ALA A 215 -5.75 -5.58 3.71
C ALA A 215 -6.31 -6.99 3.90
N CYS A 216 -6.82 -7.30 5.10
CA CYS A 216 -7.48 -8.57 5.35
C CYS A 216 -8.74 -8.75 4.50
N GLY A 217 -9.51 -7.68 4.25
CA GLY A 217 -10.63 -7.71 3.33
C GLY A 217 -10.23 -8.09 1.89
N ALA A 218 -9.19 -7.45 1.36
CA ALA A 218 -8.65 -7.75 0.03
C ALA A 218 -8.04 -9.15 -0.07
N LEU A 219 -7.38 -9.61 0.99
CA LEU A 219 -6.72 -10.92 1.03
C LEU A 219 -7.68 -12.09 1.28
N LYS A 220 -8.87 -11.85 1.86
CA LYS A 220 -9.77 -12.92 2.31
C LYS A 220 -10.08 -13.94 1.21
N ASP A 221 -10.65 -13.48 0.12
CA ASP A 221 -11.06 -14.37 -0.97
C ASP A 221 -9.85 -14.94 -1.74
N TYR A 222 -8.73 -14.21 -1.72
CA TYR A 222 -7.48 -14.63 -2.35
C TYR A 222 -6.81 -15.79 -1.60
N LEU A 223 -6.76 -15.70 -0.27
CA LEU A 223 -6.13 -16.67 0.63
C LEU A 223 -7.03 -17.88 0.93
N LEU A 224 -8.32 -17.69 1.18
CA LEU A 224 -9.22 -18.82 1.48
C LEU A 224 -9.42 -19.75 0.29
N ARG A 225 -9.25 -19.23 -0.94
CA ARG A 225 -9.38 -20.00 -2.17
C ARG A 225 -8.15 -20.87 -2.42
N GLY A 226 -8.32 -22.19 -2.22
CA GLY A 226 -7.27 -23.18 -2.39
C GLY A 226 -6.42 -23.38 -1.13
N ALA A 227 -6.87 -22.86 0.02
CA ALA A 227 -6.23 -23.08 1.30
C ALA A 227 -6.22 -24.57 1.69
N PRO A 228 -5.10 -25.08 2.24
CA PRO A 228 -5.08 -26.40 2.87
C PRO A 228 -6.18 -26.52 3.92
N SER A 229 -6.85 -27.67 3.97
CA SER A 229 -7.98 -27.90 4.88
C SER A 229 -7.61 -27.69 6.35
N GLU A 230 -6.38 -28.03 6.72
CA GLU A 230 -5.84 -27.89 8.07
C GLU A 230 -5.70 -26.44 8.54
N LEU A 231 -5.49 -25.50 7.61
CA LEU A 231 -5.28 -24.08 7.91
C LEU A 231 -6.51 -23.21 7.65
N ARG A 232 -7.46 -23.71 6.85
CA ARG A 232 -8.56 -22.89 6.33
C ARG A 232 -9.42 -22.27 7.42
N GLU A 233 -9.78 -23.04 8.45
CA GLU A 233 -10.65 -22.57 9.53
C GLU A 233 -9.97 -21.49 10.37
N GLU A 234 -8.73 -21.75 10.80
CA GLU A 234 -7.95 -20.80 11.60
C GLU A 234 -7.66 -19.51 10.81
N LEU A 235 -7.29 -19.64 9.53
CA LEU A 235 -7.04 -18.50 8.65
C LEU A 235 -8.30 -17.66 8.43
N GLU A 236 -9.45 -18.30 8.20
CA GLU A 236 -10.74 -17.61 8.04
C GLU A 236 -11.10 -16.82 9.30
N GLN A 237 -10.97 -17.43 10.48
CA GLN A 237 -11.22 -16.77 11.75
C GLN A 237 -10.32 -15.56 11.98
N GLN A 238 -9.01 -15.68 11.72
CA GLN A 238 -8.07 -14.56 11.87
C GLN A 238 -8.37 -13.44 10.87
N LEU A 239 -8.72 -13.76 9.62
CA LEU A 239 -9.08 -12.77 8.60
C LEU A 239 -10.33 -11.98 8.97
N TYR A 240 -11.39 -12.64 9.45
CA TYR A 240 -12.60 -11.95 9.92
C TYR A 240 -12.33 -11.08 11.14
N SER A 241 -11.52 -11.57 12.09
CA SER A 241 -11.14 -10.79 13.27
C SER A 241 -10.34 -9.55 12.87
N CYS A 242 -9.44 -9.68 11.90
CA CYS A 242 -8.69 -8.58 11.32
C CYS A 242 -9.58 -7.55 10.61
N MET A 243 -10.55 -7.99 9.82
CA MET A 243 -11.50 -7.10 9.13
C MET A 243 -12.40 -6.32 10.09
N ALA A 244 -12.63 -6.85 11.29
CA ALA A 244 -13.44 -6.20 12.33
C ALA A 244 -12.67 -5.13 13.12
N LEU A 245 -11.38 -4.93 12.86
CA LEU A 245 -10.59 -3.87 13.49
C LEU A 245 -11.15 -2.49 13.11
N GLY A 246 -11.29 -1.62 14.12
CA GLY A 246 -11.83 -0.26 13.97
C GLY A 246 -10.82 0.83 14.36
N GLY A 247 -11.05 2.05 13.88
CA GLY A 247 -10.13 3.19 14.01
C GLY A 247 -10.07 3.92 15.37
N ASN A 248 -10.43 3.30 16.50
CA ASN A 248 -10.45 3.99 17.80
C ASN A 248 -9.06 4.04 18.48
N ALA A 249 -8.45 5.23 18.47
CA ALA A 249 -7.03 5.52 18.73
C ALA A 249 -6.37 4.98 20.03
N GLY A 250 -7.12 4.55 21.05
CA GLY A 250 -6.56 4.16 22.35
C GLY A 250 -6.18 2.68 22.50
N GLN A 251 -6.78 1.80 21.71
CA GLN A 251 -6.68 0.33 21.88
C GLN A 251 -6.09 -0.38 20.65
N MET A 252 -5.88 0.37 19.56
CA MET A 252 -5.47 -0.13 18.23
C MET A 252 -4.10 -0.83 18.22
N ASN A 253 -3.08 -0.27 18.86
CA ASN A 253 -1.70 -0.69 18.57
C ASN A 253 -1.37 -2.12 19.04
N MET A 254 -1.99 -2.59 20.13
CA MET A 254 -1.72 -3.93 20.65
C MET A 254 -2.51 -5.01 19.88
N GLU A 255 -3.79 -4.77 19.61
CA GLU A 255 -4.64 -5.71 18.87
C GLU A 255 -4.20 -5.82 17.40
N HIS A 256 -3.83 -4.69 16.77
CA HIS A 256 -3.31 -4.68 15.40
C HIS A 256 -2.04 -5.51 15.28
N SER A 257 -1.06 -5.29 16.16
CA SER A 257 0.21 -6.03 16.15
C SER A 257 0.02 -7.51 16.44
N LEU A 258 -0.89 -7.88 17.35
CA LEU A 258 -1.16 -9.28 17.65
C LEU A 258 -1.77 -10.01 16.44
N ILE A 259 -2.83 -9.45 15.86
CA ILE A 259 -3.51 -10.05 14.70
C ILE A 259 -2.57 -10.14 13.51
N LEU A 260 -1.83 -9.07 13.23
CA LEU A 260 -0.83 -9.04 12.15
C LEU A 260 0.20 -10.15 12.34
N ASN A 261 0.81 -10.27 13.52
CA ASN A 261 1.82 -11.28 13.80
C ASN A 261 1.27 -12.70 13.73
N ASN A 262 0.04 -12.94 14.20
CA ASN A 262 -0.61 -14.24 14.09
C ASN A 262 -0.86 -14.63 12.62
N LEU A 263 -1.39 -13.70 11.81
CA LEU A 263 -1.58 -13.93 10.37
C LEU A 263 -0.25 -14.25 9.68
N LYS A 264 0.80 -13.47 9.95
CA LYS A 264 2.14 -13.74 9.41
C LYS A 264 2.65 -15.12 9.85
N ALA A 265 2.53 -15.48 11.12
CA ALA A 265 2.96 -16.79 11.61
C ALA A 265 2.24 -17.95 10.91
N LEU A 266 0.93 -17.84 10.68
CA LEU A 266 0.14 -18.85 9.97
C LEU A 266 0.58 -19.00 8.51
N LEU A 267 0.77 -17.89 7.80
CA LEU A 267 1.25 -17.91 6.42
C LEU A 267 2.67 -18.47 6.33
N TRP A 268 3.56 -18.06 7.25
CA TRP A 268 4.95 -18.49 7.28
C TRP A 268 5.09 -19.99 7.52
N ARG A 269 4.29 -20.55 8.44
CA ARG A 269 4.27 -21.99 8.71
C ARG A 269 4.12 -22.78 7.41
N GLN A 270 3.16 -22.39 6.57
CA GLN A 270 2.92 -23.09 5.31
C GLN A 270 4.01 -22.86 4.25
N ILE A 271 4.53 -21.63 4.14
CA ILE A 271 5.63 -21.33 3.22
C ILE A 271 6.87 -22.19 3.57
N SER A 272 7.18 -22.33 4.87
CA SER A 272 8.34 -23.08 5.34
C SER A 272 8.25 -24.60 5.10
N HIS A 273 7.03 -25.15 5.05
CA HIS A 273 6.80 -26.57 4.75
C HIS A 273 7.00 -26.90 3.26
N THR A 274 6.87 -25.94 2.36
CA THR A 274 7.10 -26.11 0.93
C THR A 274 8.49 -25.61 0.57
N LYS A 275 9.47 -26.53 0.46
CA LYS A 275 10.87 -26.27 0.08
C LYS A 275 11.04 -25.78 -1.38
N ASP A 276 10.37 -24.70 -1.76
CA ASP A 276 10.65 -23.99 -3.01
C ASP A 276 10.90 -22.52 -2.66
N SER A 277 12.09 -22.27 -2.08
CA SER A 277 12.72 -20.94 -2.01
C SER A 277 13.44 -20.64 -3.31
#